data_AF-A0A317SQT5-F1
#
_entry.id   AF-A0A317SQT5-F1
#
_cell.length_a   1.000
_cell.length_b   1.000
_cell.length_c   1.000
_cell.angle_alpha   90.00
_cell.angle_beta   90.00
_cell.angle_gamma   90.00
#
_symmetry.space_group_name_H-M   'P 1'
#
loop_
_entity.id
_entity.type
_entity.pdbx_description
1 polymer ?
#
loop_
_entity_poly.entity_id
_entity_poly.type
_entity_poly.pdbx_seq_one_letter_code
_entity_poly.pdbx_strand_id
1 'polypeptide(L)'
;MEVFTDVDKESIRTGPPAFRRPTGTKTGSELCIAVTSKEGQVLTALYSVLVTLLFVFCWKLVSMAVISNTPKYRKILRGVALVGFWNAREPLEATSFLCGYLARLREVPPGDPHIGRPAIWLLILALMWLLGTYAASILVAAELIAGKVAPANPNKVYVPRSGKASADIMRLQALRAPATLRSLGSAEAASSDHTMRQRVSLNAHLSSGDSPQYFTYQYTVEAHDMGLQKWHDLKQEVSGRCNVDGSWFSEHIPEEDLDVYRPWGLANQTVNVVYDGERKTSPRATAIAFPYDQTDFLIHQAVEHRYGIIPRCSHRASHRPGTDAWYLTEPFKPQENDTDARMKELPGNRVKGGRPALSCTQKDVWSYNGTRFKNIYELTDEANLKFPDGWATQLQLDFGQARIIDVVNSAGSSSLVSAATFVGDRFDAETASIEKDMIRLFTATWISSAHTFRNMLMVSDQQNIPNAARNGAGKPQDGVDLFVVSTPQVATLRLSVLVTIPVLLVISILFMLVVPILRHSDRGKSWHEKMQLAEGAYLFARTQDPAAFGGTRRMGRVVGECVRLLKPNPGQGAAGLPNHGP
;
A
#
# COMPACT_ATOMS: atom_id res chain seq x y z
N MET A 1 -5.01 7.42 4.79
CA MET A 1 -6.00 6.35 4.52
C MET A 1 -6.77 6.78 3.28
N GLU A 2 -6.62 6.09 2.14
CA GLU A 2 -7.16 6.62 0.88
C GLU A 2 -8.68 6.42 0.81
N VAL A 3 -9.42 7.53 0.79
CA VAL A 3 -10.88 7.55 0.53
C VAL A 3 -11.08 7.24 -0.95
N PHE A 4 -11.05 5.95 -1.31
CA PHE A 4 -11.31 5.52 -2.68
C PHE A 4 -12.60 4.73 -2.75
N THR A 5 -13.41 5.05 -3.76
CA THR A 5 -14.35 4.09 -4.34
C THR A 5 -13.59 2.81 -4.67
N ASP A 6 -13.99 1.72 -4.03
CA ASP A 6 -13.38 0.42 -4.26
C ASP A 6 -13.58 0.00 -5.70
N VAL A 7 -12.57 -0.65 -6.27
CA VAL A 7 -12.71 -1.31 -7.56
C VAL A 7 -13.54 -2.58 -7.36
N ASP A 8 -14.44 -2.87 -8.30
CA ASP A 8 -15.24 -4.08 -8.28
C ASP A 8 -14.38 -5.34 -8.13
N LYS A 9 -14.88 -6.32 -7.39
CA LYS A 9 -14.19 -7.60 -7.13
C LYS A 9 -13.80 -8.33 -8.42
N GLU A 10 -14.60 -8.18 -9.46
CA GLU A 10 -14.34 -8.82 -10.76
C GLU A 10 -13.22 -8.14 -11.55
N SER A 11 -12.87 -6.90 -11.21
CA SER A 11 -11.84 -6.12 -11.90
C SER A 11 -10.43 -6.44 -11.43
N ILE A 12 -10.28 -7.31 -10.43
CA ILE A 12 -8.99 -7.77 -9.90
C ILE A 12 -8.89 -9.28 -10.00
N ARG A 13 -7.69 -9.80 -10.22
CA ARG A 13 -7.42 -11.24 -10.21
C ARG A 13 -6.96 -11.66 -8.82
N THR A 14 -7.61 -12.70 -8.29
CA THR A 14 -7.20 -13.39 -7.05
C THR A 14 -6.83 -14.84 -7.39
N GLY A 15 -6.00 -15.46 -6.55
CA GLY A 15 -5.42 -16.77 -6.78
C GLY A 15 -4.21 -16.75 -7.73
N PRO A 16 -3.78 -17.93 -8.20
CA PRO A 16 -2.72 -18.05 -9.21
C PRO A 16 -3.14 -17.45 -10.56
N PRO A 17 -2.18 -17.01 -11.40
CA PRO A 17 -0.73 -17.05 -11.19
C PRO A 17 -0.20 -15.95 -10.25
N ALA A 18 1.02 -16.15 -9.75
CA ALA A 18 1.72 -15.11 -9.00
C ALA A 18 2.02 -13.88 -9.87
N PHE A 19 2.13 -12.71 -9.23
CA PHE A 19 2.36 -11.43 -9.88
C PHE A 19 3.50 -10.66 -9.18
N ARG A 20 4.01 -9.62 -9.83
CA ARG A 20 5.05 -8.75 -9.26
C ARG A 20 4.42 -7.52 -8.64
N ARG A 21 4.55 -7.35 -7.33
CA ARG A 21 4.14 -6.13 -6.63
C ARG A 21 5.29 -5.10 -6.70
N PRO A 22 5.04 -3.87 -7.18
CA PRO A 22 6.03 -2.79 -7.06
C PRO A 22 6.16 -2.34 -5.60
N THR A 23 7.39 -2.22 -5.11
CA THR A 23 7.69 -1.88 -3.70
C THR A 23 8.26 -0.47 -3.51
N GLY A 24 8.61 0.23 -4.60
CA GLY A 24 9.34 1.51 -4.54
C GLY A 24 10.77 1.39 -4.00
N THR A 25 11.29 0.17 -3.81
CA THR A 25 12.66 -0.09 -3.35
C THR A 25 13.58 -0.42 -4.53
N LYS A 26 14.91 -0.33 -4.32
CA LYS A 26 15.94 -0.66 -5.35
C LYS A 26 15.82 -2.06 -5.96
N THR A 27 15.13 -2.99 -5.28
CA THR A 27 14.85 -4.34 -5.78
C THR A 27 13.70 -4.38 -6.80
N GLY A 28 12.99 -3.27 -7.00
CA GLY A 28 12.02 -3.00 -8.07
C GLY A 28 10.66 -3.69 -7.91
N SER A 29 10.63 -4.95 -7.45
CA SER A 29 9.40 -5.71 -7.24
C SER A 29 9.59 -6.92 -6.33
N GLU A 30 8.50 -7.40 -5.73
CA GLU A 30 8.45 -8.69 -5.04
C GLU A 30 7.37 -9.61 -5.62
N LEU A 31 7.57 -10.92 -5.53
CA LEU A 31 6.65 -11.90 -6.09
C LEU A 31 5.55 -12.25 -5.07
N CYS A 32 4.30 -12.09 -5.47
CA CYS A 32 3.14 -12.18 -4.59
C CYS A 32 1.99 -12.97 -5.22
N ILE A 33 1.05 -13.38 -4.36
CA ILE A 33 -0.27 -13.90 -4.76
C ILE A 33 -1.34 -13.04 -4.08
N ALA A 34 -2.38 -12.67 -4.82
CA ALA A 34 -3.50 -11.93 -4.27
C ALA A 34 -4.59 -12.91 -3.87
N VAL A 35 -5.11 -12.79 -2.65
CA VAL A 35 -6.27 -13.56 -2.18
C VAL A 35 -7.33 -12.60 -1.66
N THR A 36 -8.55 -13.07 -1.43
CA THR A 36 -9.54 -12.24 -0.76
C THR A 36 -9.07 -11.89 0.66
N SER A 37 -9.46 -10.73 1.19
CA SER A 37 -9.04 -10.31 2.54
C SER A 37 -9.39 -11.35 3.62
N LYS A 38 -10.53 -12.04 3.47
CA LYS A 38 -10.96 -13.12 4.36
C LYS A 38 -10.01 -14.34 4.29
N GLU A 39 -9.68 -14.80 3.10
CA GLU A 39 -8.73 -15.90 2.91
C GLU A 39 -7.33 -15.53 3.42
N GLY A 40 -6.92 -14.26 3.22
CA GLY A 40 -5.67 -13.74 3.75
C GLY A 40 -5.59 -13.84 5.27
N GLN A 41 -6.65 -13.47 5.99
CA GLN A 41 -6.72 -13.61 7.46
C GLN A 41 -6.64 -15.07 7.91
N VAL A 42 -7.34 -15.97 7.22
CA VAL A 42 -7.29 -17.42 7.51
C VAL A 42 -5.89 -17.97 7.28
N LEU A 43 -5.23 -17.59 6.18
CA LEU A 43 -3.87 -17.99 5.86
C LEU A 43 -2.88 -17.43 6.87
N THR A 44 -3.00 -16.17 7.29
CA THR A 44 -2.16 -15.59 8.36
C THR A 44 -2.29 -16.37 9.66
N ALA A 45 -3.51 -16.74 10.07
CA ALA A 45 -3.73 -17.56 11.26
C ALA A 45 -3.10 -18.95 11.12
N LEU A 46 -3.29 -19.61 9.98
CA LEU A 46 -2.65 -20.89 9.67
C LEU A 46 -1.12 -20.80 9.73
N TYR A 47 -0.53 -19.75 9.16
CA TYR A 47 0.92 -19.55 9.16
C TYR A 47 1.48 -19.27 10.56
N SER A 48 0.72 -18.60 11.43
CA SER A 48 1.10 -18.45 12.83
C SER A 48 1.21 -19.80 13.54
N VAL A 49 0.30 -20.73 13.25
CA VAL A 49 0.36 -22.12 13.75
C VAL A 49 1.55 -22.86 13.16
N LEU A 50 1.80 -22.76 11.84
CA LEU A 50 2.94 -23.42 11.19
C LEU A 50 4.28 -22.94 11.75
N VAL A 51 4.43 -21.63 12.00
CA VAL A 51 5.63 -21.05 12.63
C VAL A 51 5.77 -21.57 14.05
N THR A 52 4.70 -21.58 14.84
CA THR A 52 4.74 -22.14 16.20
C THR A 52 5.20 -23.61 16.18
N LEU A 53 4.66 -24.43 15.28
CA LEU A 53 5.09 -25.83 15.11
C LEU A 53 6.57 -25.94 14.71
N LEU A 54 7.04 -25.09 13.79
CA LEU A 54 8.46 -25.05 13.40
C LEU A 54 9.35 -24.77 14.61
N PHE A 55 8.97 -23.82 15.46
CA PHE A 55 9.71 -23.50 16.69
C PHE A 55 9.66 -24.62 17.73
N VAL A 56 8.58 -25.41 17.81
CA VAL A 56 8.51 -26.62 18.64
C VAL A 56 9.50 -27.69 18.14
N PHE A 57 9.65 -27.87 16.83
CA PHE A 57 10.68 -28.77 16.29
C PHE A 57 12.09 -28.24 16.56
N CYS A 58 12.33 -26.95 16.34
CA CYS A 58 13.61 -26.32 16.66
C CYS A 58 13.94 -26.39 18.16
N TRP A 59 12.94 -26.28 19.04
CA TRP A 59 13.09 -26.47 20.49
C TRP A 59 13.68 -27.85 20.79
N LYS A 60 13.13 -28.92 20.20
CA LYS A 60 13.65 -30.29 20.38
C LYS A 60 15.09 -30.44 19.91
N LEU A 61 15.47 -29.76 18.82
CA LEU A 61 16.86 -29.72 18.35
C LEU A 61 17.78 -29.03 19.36
N VAL A 62 17.36 -27.90 19.91
CA VAL A 62 18.11 -27.18 20.95
C VAL A 62 18.25 -28.03 22.21
N SER A 63 17.18 -28.67 22.68
CA SER A 63 17.24 -29.59 23.81
C SER A 63 18.24 -30.72 23.55
N MET A 64 18.34 -31.23 22.30
CA MET A 64 19.28 -32.29 21.93
C MET A 64 20.73 -31.80 21.98
N ALA A 65 20.97 -30.59 21.49
CA ALA A 65 22.28 -29.96 21.52
C ALA A 65 22.72 -29.67 22.96
N VAL A 66 21.83 -29.14 23.80
CA VAL A 66 22.11 -28.86 25.22
C VAL A 66 22.51 -30.14 25.95
N ILE A 67 21.76 -31.25 25.79
CA ILE A 67 22.15 -32.53 26.39
C ILE A 67 23.49 -33.03 25.87
N SER A 68 23.72 -32.94 24.56
CA SER A 68 24.94 -33.47 23.93
C SER A 68 26.19 -32.71 24.38
N ASN A 69 26.06 -31.42 24.68
CA ASN A 69 27.16 -30.54 25.07
C ASN A 69 27.37 -30.40 26.59
N THR A 70 26.50 -30.98 27.43
CA THR A 70 26.64 -30.85 28.89
C THR A 70 27.59 -31.94 29.44
N PRO A 71 28.76 -31.59 30.01
CA PRO A 71 29.74 -32.57 30.48
C PRO A 71 29.24 -33.38 31.70
N LYS A 72 29.74 -34.63 31.78
CA LYS A 72 29.36 -35.75 32.70
C LYS A 72 28.60 -35.37 33.99
N TYR A 73 27.45 -36.03 34.16
CA TYR A 73 26.47 -36.09 35.27
C TYR A 73 27.01 -36.33 36.70
N ARG A 74 28.03 -35.61 37.16
CA ARG A 74 28.61 -35.86 38.50
C ARG A 74 27.73 -35.42 39.69
N LYS A 75 26.68 -34.60 39.49
CA LYS A 75 25.75 -34.18 40.56
C LYS A 75 24.29 -34.46 40.17
N ILE A 76 23.60 -35.30 40.95
CA ILE A 76 22.21 -35.76 40.72
C ILE A 76 21.24 -34.58 40.53
N LEU A 77 21.34 -33.54 41.36
CA LEU A 77 20.48 -32.34 41.27
C LEU A 77 20.64 -31.57 39.95
N ARG A 78 21.85 -31.51 39.37
CA ARG A 78 22.04 -30.94 38.02
C ARG A 78 21.42 -31.83 36.93
N GLY A 79 21.41 -33.14 37.17
CA GLY A 79 20.74 -34.11 36.31
C GLY A 79 19.23 -33.89 36.25
N VAL A 80 18.57 -33.63 37.39
CA VAL A 80 17.10 -33.45 37.45
C VAL A 80 16.64 -32.24 36.62
N ALA A 81 17.30 -31.09 36.75
CA ALA A 81 16.96 -29.88 35.98
C ALA A 81 17.15 -30.10 34.46
N LEU A 82 18.25 -30.74 34.06
CA LEU A 82 18.55 -31.04 32.66
C LEU A 82 17.58 -32.06 32.07
N VAL A 83 17.24 -33.10 32.83
CA VAL A 83 16.29 -34.14 32.44
C VAL A 83 14.89 -33.55 32.28
N GLY A 84 14.45 -32.67 33.20
CA GLY A 84 13.18 -31.99 33.05
C GLY A 84 13.12 -31.02 31.89
N PHE A 85 14.21 -30.28 31.63
CA PHE A 85 14.33 -29.41 30.46
C PHE A 85 14.25 -30.20 29.14
N TRP A 86 14.87 -31.38 29.08
CA TRP A 86 14.88 -32.24 27.90
C TRP A 86 13.53 -32.90 27.62
N ASN A 87 12.87 -33.40 28.67
CA ASN A 87 11.60 -34.10 28.53
C ASN A 87 10.42 -33.16 28.32
N ALA A 88 10.56 -31.87 28.63
CA ALA A 88 9.56 -30.87 28.30
C ALA A 88 9.23 -30.89 26.80
N ARG A 89 7.95 -31.06 26.47
CA ARG A 89 7.47 -31.09 25.09
C ARG A 89 7.62 -29.74 24.40
N GLU A 90 7.43 -28.68 25.18
CA GLU A 90 7.45 -27.30 24.73
C GLU A 90 8.17 -26.38 25.73
N PRO A 91 8.59 -25.17 25.30
CA PRO A 91 9.30 -24.23 26.16
C PRO A 91 8.51 -23.82 27.40
N LEU A 92 7.18 -23.69 27.30
CA LEU A 92 6.31 -23.35 28.42
C LEU A 92 6.38 -24.40 29.53
N GLU A 93 6.33 -25.68 29.17
CA GLU A 93 6.47 -26.79 30.11
C GLU A 93 7.85 -26.76 30.77
N ALA A 94 8.92 -26.50 30.01
CA ALA A 94 10.28 -26.38 30.55
C ALA A 94 10.41 -25.20 31.54
N THR A 95 9.85 -24.04 31.21
CA THR A 95 9.82 -22.86 32.08
C THR A 95 9.06 -23.17 33.37
N SER A 96 7.85 -23.73 33.28
CA SER A 96 7.05 -24.06 34.47
C SER A 96 7.75 -25.08 35.38
N PHE A 97 8.35 -26.12 34.79
CA PHE A 97 9.12 -27.13 35.51
C PHE A 97 10.34 -26.51 36.23
N LEU A 98 11.12 -25.68 35.53
CA LEU A 98 12.32 -25.06 36.09
C LEU A 98 11.99 -24.00 37.14
N CYS A 99 10.91 -23.24 36.98
CA CYS A 99 10.40 -22.33 38.01
C CYS A 99 10.02 -23.08 39.28
N GLY A 100 9.24 -24.17 39.15
CA GLY A 100 8.89 -25.03 40.28
C GLY A 100 10.11 -25.65 40.95
N TYR A 101 11.07 -26.13 40.16
CA TYR A 101 12.33 -26.69 40.65
C TYR A 101 13.17 -25.65 41.42
N LEU A 102 13.29 -24.42 40.90
CA LEU A 102 14.02 -23.33 41.56
C LEU A 102 13.32 -22.81 42.83
N ALA A 103 11.98 -22.75 42.83
CA ALA A 103 11.22 -22.37 44.01
C ALA A 103 11.46 -23.34 45.16
N ARG A 104 11.43 -24.65 44.87
CA ARG A 104 11.68 -25.71 45.87
C ARG A 104 13.15 -25.78 46.30
N LEU A 105 14.09 -25.40 45.44
CA LEU A 105 15.51 -25.26 45.81
C LEU A 105 15.75 -24.16 46.87
N ARG A 106 14.87 -23.16 47.01
CA ARG A 106 14.99 -22.13 48.06
C ARG A 106 14.75 -22.69 49.46
N GLU A 107 14.02 -23.81 49.59
CA GLU A 107 13.73 -24.46 50.87
C GLU A 107 14.91 -25.31 51.38
N VAL A 108 15.89 -25.59 50.52
CA VAL A 108 17.10 -26.33 50.88
C VAL A 108 18.14 -25.35 51.45
N PRO A 109 18.77 -25.63 52.61
CA PRO A 109 19.80 -24.78 53.19
C PRO A 109 20.90 -24.46 52.16
N PRO A 110 21.48 -23.23 52.17
CA PRO A 110 22.42 -22.76 51.16
C PRO A 110 23.74 -23.55 51.20
N GLY A 111 23.76 -24.73 50.57
CA GLY A 111 24.88 -25.67 50.63
C GLY A 111 25.80 -25.64 49.41
N ASP A 112 25.37 -25.15 48.24
CA ASP A 112 26.23 -25.07 47.06
C ASP A 112 25.64 -24.16 45.94
N PRO A 113 26.14 -22.92 45.73
CA PRO A 113 25.66 -22.02 44.68
C PRO A 113 25.86 -22.57 43.25
N HIS A 114 26.66 -23.63 43.10
CA HIS A 114 26.89 -24.29 41.82
C HIS A 114 25.71 -25.16 41.34
N ILE A 115 24.67 -25.38 42.15
CA ILE A 115 23.49 -26.19 41.77
C ILE A 115 22.40 -25.31 41.12
N GLY A 116 22.16 -24.10 41.63
CA GLY A 116 21.11 -23.20 41.12
C GLY A 116 21.46 -22.53 39.78
N ARG A 117 22.73 -22.15 39.58
CA ARG A 117 23.19 -21.45 38.36
C ARG A 117 22.82 -22.15 37.04
N PRO A 118 23.04 -23.46 36.83
CA PRO A 118 22.66 -24.12 35.57
C PRO A 118 21.14 -24.16 35.36
N ALA A 119 20.35 -24.35 36.41
CA ALA A 119 18.89 -24.33 36.31
C ALA A 119 18.37 -22.93 35.94
N ILE A 120 19.01 -21.86 36.45
CA ILE A 120 18.72 -20.47 36.04
C ILE A 120 19.06 -20.26 34.56
N TRP A 121 20.21 -20.74 34.08
CA TRP A 121 20.57 -20.63 32.66
C TRP A 121 19.59 -21.39 31.75
N LEU A 122 19.18 -22.60 32.13
CA LEU A 122 18.16 -23.35 31.40
C LEU A 122 16.80 -22.64 31.44
N LEU A 123 16.45 -21.99 32.55
CA LEU A 123 15.20 -21.22 32.68
C LEU A 123 15.23 -20.00 31.75
N ILE A 124 16.33 -19.25 31.74
CA ILE A 124 16.52 -18.12 30.83
C ILE A 124 16.42 -18.58 29.38
N LEU A 125 17.07 -19.70 29.02
CA LEU A 125 16.98 -20.26 27.67
C LEU A 125 15.55 -20.65 27.30
N ALA A 126 14.82 -21.34 28.20
CA ALA A 126 13.43 -21.72 27.98
C ALA A 126 12.52 -20.50 27.81
N LEU A 127 12.70 -19.47 28.65
CA LEU A 127 11.91 -18.24 28.61
C LEU A 127 12.21 -17.43 27.34
N MET A 128 13.48 -17.28 26.96
CA MET A 128 13.89 -16.63 25.71
C MET A 128 13.32 -17.36 24.50
N TRP A 129 13.32 -18.69 24.51
CA TRP A 129 12.74 -19.48 23.42
C TRP A 129 11.21 -19.36 23.36
N LEU A 130 10.54 -19.36 24.51
CA LEU A 130 9.09 -19.17 24.61
C LEU A 130 8.68 -17.80 24.03
N LEU A 131 9.33 -16.73 24.49
CA LEU A 131 9.10 -15.37 24.00
C LEU A 131 9.43 -15.26 22.51
N GLY A 132 10.55 -15.85 22.07
CA GLY A 132 10.93 -15.89 20.67
C GLY A 132 9.92 -16.63 19.80
N THR A 133 9.32 -17.71 20.29
CA THR A 133 8.29 -18.48 19.57
C THR A 133 7.03 -17.65 19.37
N TYR A 134 6.52 -17.01 20.42
CA TYR A 134 5.34 -16.15 20.32
C TYR A 134 5.61 -14.92 19.46
N ALA A 135 6.75 -14.24 19.67
CA ALA A 135 7.11 -13.08 18.86
C ALA A 135 7.26 -13.44 17.38
N ALA A 136 7.95 -14.54 17.06
CA ALA A 136 8.13 -14.98 15.68
C ALA A 136 6.81 -15.42 15.04
N SER A 137 5.93 -16.13 15.75
CA SER A 137 4.63 -16.56 15.21
C SER A 137 3.70 -15.39 14.87
N ILE A 138 3.81 -14.27 15.58
CA ILE A 138 3.05 -13.04 15.29
C ILE A 138 3.72 -12.26 14.16
N LEU A 139 5.03 -11.98 14.29
CA LEU A 139 5.76 -11.13 13.34
C LEU A 139 5.87 -11.79 11.97
N VAL A 140 6.24 -13.07 11.89
CA VAL A 140 6.39 -13.77 10.60
C VAL A 140 5.04 -13.96 9.90
N ALA A 141 3.97 -14.21 10.67
CA ALA A 141 2.63 -14.27 10.11
C ALA A 141 2.15 -12.90 9.61
N ALA A 142 2.50 -11.81 10.30
CA ALA A 142 2.24 -10.45 9.83
C ALA A 142 3.00 -10.14 8.53
N GLU A 143 4.26 -10.58 8.41
CA GLU A 143 5.10 -10.44 7.21
C GLU A 143 4.58 -11.26 6.00
N LEU A 144 3.62 -12.18 6.20
CA LEU A 144 2.94 -12.87 5.11
C LEU A 144 2.13 -11.90 4.26
N ILE A 145 1.42 -10.96 4.90
CA ILE A 145 0.62 -9.94 4.19
C ILE A 145 1.54 -8.79 3.81
N ALA A 146 1.94 -8.78 2.54
CA ALA A 146 2.74 -7.71 1.96
C ALA A 146 1.95 -6.39 1.88
N GLY A 147 0.65 -6.46 1.59
CA GLY A 147 -0.19 -5.28 1.39
C GLY A 147 -1.60 -5.62 0.92
N LYS A 148 -2.26 -4.62 0.34
CA LYS A 148 -3.67 -4.67 -0.12
C LYS A 148 -3.78 -4.41 -1.62
N VAL A 149 -2.92 -5.06 -2.41
CA VAL A 149 -2.86 -4.89 -3.86
C VAL A 149 -3.17 -6.18 -4.60
N ALA A 150 -3.84 -6.07 -5.74
CA ALA A 150 -4.08 -7.20 -6.63
C ALA A 150 -3.79 -6.81 -8.09
N PRO A 151 -3.35 -7.75 -8.93
CA PRO A 151 -3.21 -7.51 -10.36
C PRO A 151 -4.59 -7.26 -10.97
N ALA A 152 -4.63 -6.40 -11.98
CA ALA A 152 -5.83 -6.13 -12.74
C ALA A 152 -6.38 -7.39 -13.41
N ASN A 153 -7.71 -7.48 -13.59
CA ASN A 153 -8.31 -8.49 -14.45
C ASN A 153 -8.31 -7.96 -15.90
N PRO A 154 -7.60 -8.61 -16.85
CA PRO A 154 -7.51 -8.12 -18.24
C PRO A 154 -8.88 -7.97 -18.90
N ASN A 155 -9.87 -8.77 -18.52
CA ASN A 155 -11.22 -8.71 -19.11
C ASN A 155 -12.03 -7.47 -18.72
N LYS A 156 -11.61 -6.77 -17.67
CA LYS A 156 -12.27 -5.56 -17.15
C LYS A 156 -11.50 -4.28 -17.46
N VAL A 157 -10.34 -4.38 -18.12
CA VAL A 157 -9.59 -3.19 -18.55
C VAL A 157 -10.31 -2.54 -19.73
N TYR A 158 -10.59 -1.25 -19.59
CA TYR A 158 -11.26 -0.44 -20.60
C TYR A 158 -10.46 0.82 -20.91
N VAL A 159 -10.10 0.99 -22.18
CA VAL A 159 -9.40 2.16 -22.72
C VAL A 159 -10.22 2.73 -23.87
N PRO A 160 -10.86 3.90 -23.72
CA PRO A 160 -11.66 4.47 -24.79
C PRO A 160 -10.77 4.91 -25.96
N ARG A 161 -11.13 4.55 -27.20
CA ARG A 161 -10.55 5.17 -28.40
C ARG A 161 -11.21 6.51 -28.66
N SER A 162 -10.41 7.58 -28.69
CA SER A 162 -10.92 8.93 -28.98
C SER A 162 -11.53 8.98 -30.38
N GLY A 163 -12.82 9.35 -30.45
CA GLY A 163 -13.50 9.66 -31.70
C GLY A 163 -13.30 11.13 -32.08
N LYS A 164 -13.45 11.46 -33.37
CA LYS A 164 -13.33 12.85 -33.87
C LYS A 164 -14.64 13.64 -33.73
N ALA A 165 -15.77 12.98 -33.49
CA ALA A 165 -17.06 13.64 -33.38
C ALA A 165 -17.21 14.35 -32.02
N SER A 166 -17.90 15.49 -32.00
CA SER A 166 -18.20 16.24 -30.76
C SER A 166 -18.91 15.39 -29.71
N ALA A 167 -19.83 14.51 -30.15
CA ALA A 167 -20.51 13.56 -29.26
C ALA A 167 -19.54 12.58 -28.59
N ASP A 168 -18.48 12.14 -29.29
CA ASP A 168 -17.48 11.22 -28.73
C ASP A 168 -16.59 11.95 -27.71
N ILE A 169 -16.28 13.22 -27.95
CA ILE A 169 -15.57 14.08 -26.99
C ILE A 169 -16.40 14.22 -25.70
N MET A 170 -17.71 14.49 -25.81
CA MET A 170 -18.60 14.58 -24.65
C MET A 170 -18.70 13.26 -23.89
N ARG A 171 -18.83 12.13 -24.59
CA ARG A 171 -18.84 10.79 -23.97
C ARG A 171 -17.52 10.49 -23.27
N LEU A 172 -16.39 10.81 -23.89
CA LEU A 172 -15.07 10.65 -23.28
C LEU A 172 -14.94 11.49 -22.00
N GLN A 173 -15.40 12.74 -22.02
CA GLN A 173 -15.43 13.59 -20.83
C GLN A 173 -16.33 13.01 -19.74
N ALA A 174 -17.49 12.45 -20.09
CA ALA A 174 -18.37 11.76 -19.14
C ALA A 174 -17.70 10.52 -18.51
N LEU A 175 -16.85 9.80 -19.26
CA LEU A 175 -16.07 8.68 -18.72
C LEU A 175 -14.93 9.13 -17.79
N ARG A 176 -14.35 10.31 -18.03
CA ARG A 176 -13.24 10.87 -17.24
C ARG A 176 -13.73 11.54 -15.95
N ALA A 177 -14.90 12.17 -15.98
CA ALA A 177 -15.43 12.96 -14.86
C ALA A 177 -15.45 12.21 -13.51
N PRO A 178 -15.91 10.94 -13.41
CA PRO A 178 -15.89 10.20 -12.14
C PRO A 178 -14.48 9.98 -11.59
N ALA A 179 -13.49 9.75 -12.44
CA ALA A 179 -12.10 9.63 -12.01
C ALA A 179 -11.55 10.97 -11.50
N THR A 180 -11.81 12.05 -12.24
CA THR A 180 -11.43 13.40 -11.85
C THR A 180 -12.05 13.83 -10.52
N LEU A 181 -13.33 13.59 -10.32
CA LEU A 181 -14.03 13.93 -9.07
C LEU A 181 -13.49 13.14 -7.88
N ARG A 182 -13.11 11.86 -8.07
CA ARG A 182 -12.41 11.08 -7.05
C ARG A 182 -11.05 11.68 -6.72
N SER A 183 -10.25 12.02 -7.73
CA SER A 183 -8.95 12.67 -7.52
C SER A 183 -9.08 14.01 -6.77
N LEU A 184 -10.09 14.82 -7.08
CA LEU A 184 -10.37 16.06 -6.37
C LEU A 184 -10.82 15.82 -4.92
N GLY A 185 -11.69 14.84 -4.69
CA GLY A 185 -12.11 14.45 -3.34
C GLY A 185 -10.95 13.94 -2.49
N SER A 186 -10.04 13.16 -3.09
CA SER A 186 -8.82 12.70 -2.43
C SER A 186 -7.83 13.83 -2.16
N ALA A 187 -7.71 14.80 -3.07
CA ALA A 187 -6.90 16.00 -2.85
C ALA A 187 -7.44 16.86 -1.69
N GLU A 188 -8.76 16.97 -1.57
CA GLU A 188 -9.41 17.68 -0.46
C GLU A 188 -9.22 16.95 0.88
N ALA A 189 -9.42 15.62 0.90
CA ALA A 189 -9.21 14.81 2.11
C ALA A 189 -7.74 14.80 2.56
N ALA A 190 -6.80 14.94 1.62
CA ALA A 190 -5.37 15.08 1.91
C ALA A 190 -4.99 16.45 2.48
N SER A 191 -5.91 17.42 2.57
CA SER A 191 -5.61 18.71 3.19
C SER A 191 -5.19 18.57 4.67
N SER A 192 -5.72 17.57 5.38
CA SER A 192 -5.34 17.22 6.74
C SER A 192 -4.27 16.11 6.84
N ASP A 193 -4.15 15.26 5.82
CA ASP A 193 -3.20 14.14 5.78
C ASP A 193 -1.98 14.53 4.93
N HIS A 194 -0.89 14.94 5.58
CA HIS A 194 0.27 15.55 4.95
C HIS A 194 0.93 14.72 3.83
N THR A 195 0.62 13.44 3.69
CA THR A 195 1.37 12.52 2.82
C THR A 195 1.18 12.75 1.32
N MET A 196 -0.03 13.08 0.85
CA MET A 196 -0.27 13.27 -0.60
C MET A 196 0.07 14.70 -1.04
N ARG A 197 -0.22 15.70 -0.20
CA ARG A 197 0.11 17.10 -0.50
C ARG A 197 1.63 17.32 -0.60
N GLN A 198 2.44 16.55 0.14
CA GLN A 198 3.91 16.58 0.04
C GLN A 198 4.46 16.05 -1.29
N ARG A 199 3.65 15.33 -2.10
CA ARG A 199 4.05 14.86 -3.43
C ARG A 199 4.06 15.97 -4.48
N VAL A 200 3.42 17.10 -4.18
CA VAL A 200 3.36 18.28 -5.04
C VAL A 200 4.00 19.46 -4.31
N SER A 201 5.07 20.00 -4.89
CA SER A 201 5.60 21.29 -4.48
C SER A 201 4.89 22.38 -5.26
N LEU A 202 4.28 23.35 -4.56
CA LEU A 202 3.76 24.58 -5.15
C LEU A 202 4.33 25.77 -4.38
N ASN A 203 5.00 26.68 -5.07
CA ASN A 203 5.54 27.90 -4.49
C ASN A 203 4.90 29.12 -5.16
N ALA A 204 4.19 29.93 -4.38
CA ALA A 204 3.64 31.21 -4.80
C ALA A 204 4.69 32.32 -4.66
N HIS A 205 4.81 33.19 -5.66
CA HIS A 205 5.75 34.30 -5.66
C HIS A 205 5.00 35.63 -5.73
N LEU A 206 5.24 36.50 -4.75
CA LEU A 206 4.57 37.79 -4.57
C LEU A 206 5.43 38.92 -5.15
N SER A 207 4.84 39.87 -5.89
CA SER A 207 5.61 41.01 -6.48
C SER A 207 5.51 42.31 -5.71
N SER A 208 4.39 42.56 -5.05
CA SER A 208 4.17 43.54 -3.97
C SER A 208 2.67 43.57 -3.72
N GLY A 209 2.24 43.29 -2.49
CA GLY A 209 0.83 43.07 -2.13
C GLY A 209 0.47 41.60 -1.90
N ASP A 210 -0.80 41.35 -1.55
CA ASP A 210 -1.30 40.03 -1.10
C ASP A 210 -1.59 39.05 -2.25
N SER A 211 -1.44 39.47 -3.51
CA SER A 211 -1.71 38.62 -4.68
C SER A 211 -0.43 38.06 -5.32
N PRO A 212 -0.37 36.74 -5.60
CA PRO A 212 0.77 36.13 -6.27
C PRO A 212 0.89 36.60 -7.72
N GLN A 213 2.11 36.88 -8.17
CA GLN A 213 2.40 37.18 -9.58
C GLN A 213 2.51 35.90 -10.39
N TYR A 214 3.14 34.87 -9.81
CA TYR A 214 3.25 33.58 -10.46
C TYR A 214 3.40 32.44 -9.45
N PHE A 215 3.12 31.25 -9.92
CA PHE A 215 3.30 30.00 -9.20
C PHE A 215 4.31 29.14 -9.95
N THR A 216 5.13 28.41 -9.20
CA THR A 216 5.93 27.31 -9.74
C THR A 216 5.48 26.02 -9.09
N TYR A 217 5.33 24.95 -9.88
CA TYR A 217 4.96 23.65 -9.36
C TYR A 217 5.87 22.55 -9.87
N GLN A 218 5.99 21.49 -9.07
CA GLN A 218 6.72 20.28 -9.43
C GLN A 218 6.11 19.06 -8.74
N TYR A 219 6.03 17.95 -9.46
CA TYR A 219 5.72 16.65 -8.90
C TYR A 219 6.35 15.52 -9.71
N THR A 220 6.50 14.36 -9.08
CA THR A 220 7.00 13.15 -9.74
C THR A 220 5.99 12.03 -9.57
N VAL A 221 5.70 11.31 -10.64
CA VAL A 221 4.89 10.09 -10.62
C VAL A 221 5.79 8.92 -10.99
N GLU A 222 5.93 7.96 -10.09
CA GLU A 222 6.77 6.79 -10.31
C GLU A 222 5.95 5.56 -10.70
N ALA A 223 6.63 4.55 -11.23
CA ALA A 223 6.01 3.28 -11.61
C ALA A 223 5.22 2.62 -10.47
N HIS A 224 5.69 2.77 -9.22
CA HIS A 224 5.00 2.22 -8.06
C HIS A 224 3.71 2.99 -7.73
N ASP A 225 3.69 4.31 -7.94
CA ASP A 225 2.47 5.13 -7.81
C ASP A 225 1.43 4.71 -8.86
N MET A 226 1.91 4.39 -10.08
CA MET A 226 1.11 3.87 -11.20
C MET A 226 0.72 2.38 -11.07
N GLY A 227 1.29 1.67 -10.10
CA GLY A 227 1.06 0.24 -9.90
C GLY A 227 1.67 -0.67 -10.97
N LEU A 228 2.73 -0.26 -11.68
CA LEU A 228 3.30 -1.05 -12.78
C LEU A 228 4.06 -2.29 -12.30
N GLN A 229 3.82 -3.44 -12.93
CA GLN A 229 4.46 -4.71 -12.55
C GLN A 229 5.81 -4.96 -13.26
N LYS A 230 5.97 -4.45 -14.48
CA LYS A 230 7.13 -4.73 -15.35
C LYS A 230 8.09 -3.55 -15.46
N TRP A 231 7.57 -2.35 -15.71
CA TRP A 231 8.36 -1.13 -15.95
C TRP A 231 8.62 -0.35 -14.65
N HIS A 232 9.30 -0.96 -13.68
CA HIS A 232 9.48 -0.43 -12.33
C HIS A 232 10.33 0.85 -12.24
N ASP A 233 11.16 1.14 -13.25
CA ASP A 233 11.96 2.37 -13.32
C ASP A 233 11.28 3.49 -14.13
N LEU A 234 10.05 3.28 -14.59
CA LEU A 234 9.31 4.32 -15.32
C LEU A 234 8.97 5.45 -14.36
N LYS A 235 9.29 6.68 -14.74
CA LYS A 235 8.87 7.88 -14.00
C LYS A 235 8.53 9.03 -14.93
N GLN A 236 7.59 9.85 -14.48
CA GLN A 236 7.22 11.13 -15.07
C GLN A 236 7.58 12.25 -14.10
N GLU A 237 8.48 13.14 -14.51
CA GLU A 237 8.85 14.34 -13.77
C GLU A 237 8.13 15.53 -14.43
N VAL A 238 7.23 16.17 -13.69
CA VAL A 238 6.47 17.33 -14.15
C VAL A 238 6.93 18.56 -13.42
N SER A 239 7.25 19.62 -14.17
CA SER A 239 7.50 20.95 -13.61
C SER A 239 6.86 22.03 -14.47
N GLY A 240 6.42 23.12 -13.84
CA GLY A 240 5.78 24.19 -14.59
C GLY A 240 5.72 25.52 -13.84
N ARG A 241 5.30 26.54 -14.57
CA ARG A 241 5.13 27.90 -14.08
C ARG A 241 3.82 28.47 -14.61
N CYS A 242 3.02 29.07 -13.73
CA CYS A 242 1.78 29.76 -14.07
C CYS A 242 1.87 31.23 -13.67
N ASN A 243 1.78 32.15 -14.62
CA ASN A 243 1.75 33.59 -14.35
C ASN A 243 0.28 34.06 -14.25
N VAL A 244 -0.02 34.92 -13.28
CA VAL A 244 -1.30 35.62 -13.20
C VAL A 244 -1.30 36.72 -14.26
N ASP A 245 -2.11 36.53 -15.30
CA ASP A 245 -2.09 37.32 -16.52
C ASP A 245 -3.41 38.07 -16.71
N GLY A 246 -3.39 39.36 -16.36
CA GLY A 246 -4.51 40.26 -16.60
C GLY A 246 -4.66 40.71 -18.05
N SER A 247 -3.64 40.49 -18.90
CA SER A 247 -3.68 40.95 -20.30
C SER A 247 -4.62 40.14 -21.20
N TRP A 248 -5.06 38.97 -20.73
CA TRP A 248 -6.00 38.13 -21.48
C TRP A 248 -7.41 38.70 -21.46
N PHE A 249 -7.78 39.45 -20.42
CA PHE A 249 -9.07 40.13 -20.38
C PHE A 249 -9.07 41.26 -21.41
N SER A 250 -9.97 41.16 -22.39
CA SER A 250 -10.07 42.11 -23.50
C SER A 250 -11.08 43.20 -23.17
N GLU A 251 -12.34 42.79 -22.95
CA GLU A 251 -13.44 43.71 -22.74
C GLU A 251 -14.59 43.01 -22.02
N HIS A 252 -15.44 43.81 -21.37
CA HIS A 252 -16.73 43.39 -20.87
C HIS A 252 -17.79 43.92 -21.83
N ILE A 253 -18.71 43.07 -22.27
CA ILE A 253 -19.85 43.44 -23.13
C ILE A 253 -21.10 43.44 -22.24
N PRO A 254 -21.56 44.62 -21.78
CA PRO A 254 -22.68 44.71 -20.84
C PRO A 254 -24.00 44.21 -21.42
N GLU A 255 -24.24 44.40 -22.72
CA GLU A 255 -25.49 44.01 -23.38
C GLU A 255 -25.67 42.49 -23.44
N GLU A 256 -24.57 41.74 -23.46
CA GLU A 256 -24.55 40.28 -23.49
C GLU A 256 -24.20 39.66 -22.12
N ASP A 257 -24.00 40.50 -21.10
CA ASP A 257 -23.61 40.09 -19.76
C ASP A 257 -22.40 39.12 -19.80
N LEU A 258 -21.33 39.49 -20.52
CA LEU A 258 -20.16 38.60 -20.70
C LEU A 258 -18.80 39.30 -20.59
N ASP A 259 -17.81 38.54 -20.12
CA ASP A 259 -16.40 38.86 -20.18
C ASP A 259 -15.74 38.16 -21.38
N VAL A 260 -14.97 38.90 -22.19
CA VAL A 260 -14.23 38.38 -23.34
C VAL A 260 -12.75 38.22 -22.98
N TYR A 261 -12.25 37.00 -23.12
CA TYR A 261 -10.83 36.70 -22.96
C TYR A 261 -10.17 36.38 -24.31
N ARG A 262 -8.98 36.92 -24.56
CA ARG A 262 -8.10 36.65 -25.72
C ARG A 262 -6.75 36.03 -25.28
N PRO A 263 -6.75 34.75 -24.89
CA PRO A 263 -5.56 33.97 -24.59
C PRO A 263 -4.41 34.18 -25.57
N TRP A 264 -3.23 34.49 -25.03
CA TRP A 264 -1.99 34.69 -25.81
C TRP A 264 -2.07 35.77 -26.91
N GLY A 265 -3.06 36.68 -26.84
CA GLY A 265 -3.28 37.69 -27.88
C GLY A 265 -3.83 37.14 -29.19
N LEU A 266 -4.32 35.89 -29.20
CA LEU A 266 -4.82 35.21 -30.40
C LEU A 266 -6.32 35.48 -30.57
N ALA A 267 -6.69 36.27 -31.57
CA ALA A 267 -8.09 36.63 -31.83
C ALA A 267 -8.99 35.41 -32.15
N ASN A 268 -8.42 34.37 -32.76
CA ASN A 268 -9.12 33.13 -33.08
C ASN A 268 -9.36 32.21 -31.86
N GLN A 269 -8.83 32.54 -30.68
CA GLN A 269 -9.00 31.78 -29.44
C GLN A 269 -9.82 32.55 -28.41
N THR A 270 -10.92 33.17 -28.84
CA THR A 270 -11.75 33.95 -27.92
C THR A 270 -12.52 33.02 -26.97
N VAL A 271 -12.45 33.29 -25.66
CA VAL A 271 -13.23 32.59 -24.62
C VAL A 271 -14.19 33.57 -23.98
N ASN A 272 -15.49 33.25 -24.09
CA ASN A 272 -16.56 34.04 -23.50
C ASN A 272 -16.98 33.45 -22.14
N VAL A 273 -17.03 34.30 -21.12
CA VAL A 273 -17.52 33.98 -19.78
C VAL A 273 -18.83 34.72 -19.58
N VAL A 274 -19.95 34.01 -19.77
CA VAL A 274 -21.30 34.58 -19.73
C VAL A 274 -21.85 34.56 -18.30
N TYR A 275 -22.45 35.65 -17.84
CA TYR A 275 -22.90 35.82 -16.46
C TYR A 275 -24.28 35.23 -16.17
N ASP A 276 -25.26 35.36 -17.07
CA ASP A 276 -26.67 34.99 -16.78
C ASP A 276 -26.84 33.53 -16.31
N GLY A 277 -26.08 32.60 -16.89
CA GLY A 277 -25.99 31.21 -16.42
C GLY A 277 -25.00 31.00 -15.26
N GLU A 278 -23.98 31.83 -15.16
CA GLU A 278 -22.91 31.65 -14.19
C GLU A 278 -23.30 32.15 -12.80
N ARG A 279 -24.06 33.23 -12.67
CA ARG A 279 -24.47 33.79 -11.37
C ARG A 279 -25.26 32.80 -10.48
N LYS A 280 -25.87 31.77 -11.06
CA LYS A 280 -26.63 30.70 -10.37
C LYS A 280 -25.88 29.38 -10.21
N THR A 281 -24.69 29.25 -10.78
CA THR A 281 -23.88 28.04 -10.65
C THR A 281 -22.86 28.21 -9.52
N SER A 282 -22.08 27.18 -9.20
CA SER A 282 -20.93 27.36 -8.30
C SER A 282 -19.73 27.95 -9.05
N PRO A 283 -18.80 28.67 -8.37
CA PRO A 283 -17.53 29.07 -8.94
C PRO A 283 -16.81 27.89 -9.59
N ARG A 284 -16.28 28.09 -10.80
CA ARG A 284 -15.56 27.06 -11.55
C ARG A 284 -14.44 27.68 -12.38
N ALA A 285 -13.70 26.86 -13.11
CA ALA A 285 -12.64 27.28 -14.01
C ALA A 285 -12.74 26.50 -15.32
N THR A 286 -12.10 27.03 -16.36
CA THR A 286 -11.92 26.34 -17.63
C THR A 286 -10.45 26.37 -18.00
N ALA A 287 -9.92 25.20 -18.35
CA ALA A 287 -8.57 25.09 -18.86
C ALA A 287 -8.58 25.00 -20.39
N ILE A 288 -7.65 25.68 -21.03
CA ILE A 288 -7.49 25.70 -22.49
C ILE A 288 -6.07 25.30 -22.85
N ALA A 289 -5.93 24.45 -23.86
CA ALA A 289 -4.62 24.13 -24.44
C ALA A 289 -4.18 25.26 -25.38
N PHE A 290 -2.88 25.48 -25.49
CA PHE A 290 -2.36 26.34 -26.55
C PHE A 290 -2.63 25.72 -27.93
N PRO A 291 -3.17 26.48 -28.90
CA PRO A 291 -3.45 25.95 -30.23
C PRO A 291 -2.14 25.84 -31.03
N TYR A 292 -1.46 24.71 -30.92
CA TYR A 292 -0.33 24.44 -31.80
C TYR A 292 -0.81 24.32 -33.25
N ASP A 293 -0.20 25.06 -34.17
CA ASP A 293 -0.59 25.11 -35.59
C ASP A 293 -0.47 23.74 -36.29
N GLN A 294 0.33 22.82 -35.74
CA GLN A 294 0.49 21.45 -36.21
C GLN A 294 0.27 20.47 -35.06
N THR A 295 -0.61 19.49 -35.25
CA THR A 295 -0.84 18.41 -34.28
C THR A 295 0.42 17.57 -34.03
N ASP A 296 1.30 17.49 -35.02
CA ASP A 296 2.52 16.70 -34.99
C ASP A 296 3.69 17.45 -34.32
N PHE A 297 3.51 18.73 -33.98
CA PHE A 297 4.50 19.56 -33.31
C PHE A 297 5.04 18.89 -32.03
N LEU A 298 4.19 18.14 -31.34
CA LEU A 298 4.50 17.47 -30.08
C LEU A 298 5.26 16.15 -30.23
N ILE A 299 5.33 15.56 -31.43
CA ILE A 299 5.87 14.20 -31.61
C ILE A 299 7.41 14.19 -31.54
N HIS A 300 8.10 15.24 -32.01
CA HIS A 300 9.57 15.25 -32.10
C HIS A 300 10.29 16.33 -31.26
N GLN A 301 9.55 17.18 -30.55
CA GLN A 301 10.13 18.27 -29.76
C GLN A 301 10.13 17.94 -28.27
N ALA A 302 11.05 18.57 -27.52
CA ALA A 302 10.97 18.61 -26.06
C ALA A 302 9.71 19.39 -25.71
N VAL A 303 8.72 18.70 -25.14
CA VAL A 303 7.39 19.27 -25.01
C VAL A 303 7.35 20.21 -23.82
N GLU A 304 7.33 21.51 -24.13
CA GLU A 304 6.82 22.54 -23.23
C GLU A 304 5.35 22.79 -23.58
N HIS A 305 4.46 22.16 -22.82
CA HIS A 305 3.03 22.37 -22.92
C HIS A 305 2.69 23.79 -22.45
N ARG A 306 2.01 24.55 -23.29
CA ARG A 306 1.42 25.84 -22.93
C ARG A 306 -0.07 25.65 -22.73
N TYR A 307 -0.60 26.18 -21.63
CA TYR A 307 -2.02 26.10 -21.33
C TYR A 307 -2.47 27.29 -20.49
N GLY A 308 -3.77 27.53 -20.48
CA GLY A 308 -4.40 28.60 -19.73
C GLY A 308 -5.44 28.07 -18.74
N ILE A 309 -5.64 28.77 -17.63
CA ILE A 309 -6.79 28.56 -16.74
C ILE A 309 -7.54 29.88 -16.59
N ILE A 310 -8.80 29.90 -17.03
CA ILE A 310 -9.68 31.07 -16.93
C ILE A 310 -10.66 30.81 -15.78
N PRO A 311 -10.67 31.65 -14.74
CA PRO A 311 -11.64 31.53 -13.66
C PRO A 311 -13.03 32.00 -14.16
N ARG A 312 -14.06 31.23 -13.84
CA ARG A 312 -15.47 31.53 -14.09
C ARG A 312 -16.14 31.90 -12.78
N CYS A 313 -15.63 32.96 -12.15
CA CYS A 313 -16.09 33.49 -10.86
C CYS A 313 -16.71 34.89 -10.95
N SER A 314 -16.56 35.59 -12.08
CA SER A 314 -17.07 36.94 -12.30
C SER A 314 -18.55 37.09 -11.95
N HIS A 315 -18.91 38.21 -11.33
CA HIS A 315 -20.28 38.60 -10.95
C HIS A 315 -21.01 37.63 -9.99
N ARG A 316 -20.32 36.67 -9.38
CA ARG A 316 -20.92 35.79 -8.37
C ARG A 316 -21.08 36.50 -7.03
N ALA A 317 -22.22 36.30 -6.40
CA ALA A 317 -22.49 36.86 -5.07
C ALA A 317 -21.61 36.22 -3.99
N SER A 318 -21.14 37.04 -3.06
CA SER A 318 -20.33 36.61 -1.92
C SER A 318 -20.92 37.08 -0.59
N HIS A 319 -20.82 36.23 0.44
CA HIS A 319 -21.17 36.61 1.81
C HIS A 319 -20.25 37.68 2.38
N ARG A 320 -18.95 37.61 2.06
CA ARG A 320 -17.90 38.46 2.62
C ARG A 320 -16.99 38.99 1.52
N PRO A 321 -16.37 40.18 1.70
CA PRO A 321 -15.48 40.72 0.69
C PRO A 321 -14.21 39.88 0.54
N GLY A 322 -13.78 39.65 -0.70
CA GLY A 322 -12.53 38.97 -1.04
C GLY A 322 -11.50 39.94 -1.62
N THR A 323 -10.21 39.68 -1.36
CA THR A 323 -9.07 40.48 -1.83
C THR A 323 -8.16 39.75 -2.82
N ASP A 324 -8.28 38.42 -2.91
CA ASP A 324 -7.51 37.59 -3.84
C ASP A 324 -7.83 37.94 -5.30
N ALA A 325 -6.85 37.88 -6.20
CA ALA A 325 -7.02 38.36 -7.57
C ALA A 325 -8.16 37.67 -8.34
N TRP A 326 -8.44 36.39 -8.09
CA TRP A 326 -9.60 35.69 -8.68
C TRP A 326 -10.90 36.00 -7.94
N TYR A 327 -10.85 36.24 -6.64
CA TYR A 327 -12.04 36.40 -5.79
C TYR A 327 -12.30 37.84 -5.36
N LEU A 328 -11.59 38.81 -5.97
CA LEU A 328 -11.70 40.22 -5.64
C LEU A 328 -13.14 40.69 -5.82
N THR A 329 -13.73 41.19 -4.74
CA THR A 329 -15.13 41.62 -4.74
C THR A 329 -15.30 43.12 -4.88
N GLU A 330 -16.46 43.52 -5.40
CA GLU A 330 -16.98 44.88 -5.38
C GLU A 330 -18.36 44.92 -4.69
N PRO A 331 -18.79 46.06 -4.14
CA PRO A 331 -20.12 46.23 -3.58
C PRO A 331 -21.20 46.00 -4.64
N PHE A 332 -22.24 45.26 -4.30
CA PHE A 332 -23.38 45.05 -5.18
C PHE A 332 -24.24 46.33 -5.27
N LYS A 333 -24.61 46.77 -6.49
CA LYS A 333 -25.46 47.97 -6.65
C LYS A 333 -26.93 47.56 -6.79
N PRO A 334 -27.88 48.20 -6.07
CA PRO A 334 -29.29 47.84 -6.12
C PRO A 334 -29.94 47.92 -7.52
N GLN A 335 -29.43 48.78 -8.40
CA GLN A 335 -29.90 48.95 -9.77
C GLN A 335 -29.60 47.75 -10.68
N GLU A 336 -28.68 46.88 -10.26
CA GLU A 336 -28.28 45.67 -10.99
C GLU A 336 -29.16 44.46 -10.60
N ASN A 337 -30.06 44.63 -9.63
CA ASN A 337 -30.99 43.59 -9.16
C ASN A 337 -32.11 43.28 -10.17
N ASP A 338 -32.36 44.17 -11.13
CA ASP A 338 -33.43 44.00 -12.13
C ASP A 338 -33.06 43.01 -13.24
N THR A 339 -31.76 42.81 -13.50
CA THR A 339 -31.24 41.76 -14.39
C THR A 339 -30.88 40.48 -13.61
N ASP A 340 -30.55 40.61 -12.32
CA ASP A 340 -30.16 39.52 -11.45
C ASP A 340 -31.31 38.84 -10.70
N ALA A 341 -32.03 37.99 -11.45
CA ALA A 341 -32.71 36.78 -10.96
C ALA A 341 -33.18 36.79 -9.48
N ARG A 342 -34.16 37.62 -9.12
CA ARG A 342 -35.09 37.37 -7.99
C ARG A 342 -34.43 36.93 -6.67
N MET A 343 -33.21 37.38 -6.35
CA MET A 343 -32.62 37.08 -5.05
C MET A 343 -33.47 37.81 -3.99
N LYS A 344 -34.03 37.06 -3.04
CA LYS A 344 -34.90 37.65 -1.98
C LYS A 344 -34.16 38.66 -1.12
N GLU A 345 -32.84 38.50 -1.01
CA GLU A 345 -31.94 39.40 -0.32
C GLU A 345 -30.85 39.84 -1.30
N LEU A 346 -30.58 41.14 -1.39
CA LEU A 346 -29.44 41.63 -2.16
C LEU A 346 -28.14 41.16 -1.50
N PRO A 347 -27.21 40.56 -2.24
CA PRO A 347 -25.90 40.26 -1.69
C PRO A 347 -25.17 41.58 -1.40
N GLY A 348 -24.40 41.65 -0.31
CA GLY A 348 -23.62 42.86 -0.01
C GLY A 348 -22.45 43.06 -0.99
N ASN A 349 -21.90 41.97 -1.52
CA ASN A 349 -20.72 41.96 -2.39
C ASN A 349 -20.89 40.96 -3.53
N ARG A 350 -20.22 41.22 -4.65
CA ARG A 350 -20.04 40.26 -5.75
C ARG A 350 -18.61 40.27 -6.25
N VAL A 351 -18.17 39.21 -6.91
CA VAL A 351 -16.87 39.16 -7.57
C VAL A 351 -16.85 40.14 -8.74
N LYS A 352 -15.80 40.95 -8.84
CA LYS A 352 -15.60 41.91 -9.93
C LYS A 352 -15.45 41.17 -11.27
N GLY A 353 -15.98 41.71 -12.36
CA GLY A 353 -15.73 41.21 -13.72
C GLY A 353 -14.24 41.26 -14.13
N GLY A 354 -13.88 40.58 -15.21
CA GLY A 354 -12.54 40.59 -15.79
C GLY A 354 -11.44 40.12 -14.83
N ARG A 355 -11.66 38.98 -14.13
CA ARG A 355 -10.64 38.39 -13.24
C ARG A 355 -9.46 37.86 -14.06
N PRO A 356 -8.20 37.99 -13.60
CA PRO A 356 -7.04 37.60 -14.38
C PRO A 356 -6.99 36.08 -14.60
N ALA A 357 -6.57 35.67 -15.79
CA ALA A 357 -6.35 34.26 -16.11
C ALA A 357 -4.97 33.79 -15.58
N LEU A 358 -4.72 32.49 -15.64
CA LEU A 358 -3.37 31.93 -15.48
C LEU A 358 -2.83 31.54 -16.85
N SER A 359 -1.66 32.06 -17.19
CA SER A 359 -0.87 31.68 -18.37
C SER A 359 0.24 30.74 -17.93
N CYS A 360 0.15 29.46 -18.28
CA CYS A 360 1.01 28.41 -17.77
C CYS A 360 1.91 27.78 -18.83
N THR A 361 3.11 27.38 -18.39
CA THR A 361 4.01 26.48 -19.12
C THR A 361 4.33 25.27 -18.27
N GLN A 362 4.36 24.08 -18.89
CA GLN A 362 4.65 22.81 -18.24
C GLN A 362 5.62 21.99 -19.07
N LYS A 363 6.57 21.37 -18.39
CA LYS A 363 7.52 20.43 -18.96
C LYS A 363 7.28 19.04 -18.36
N ASP A 364 7.05 18.08 -19.23
CA ASP A 364 6.83 16.68 -18.86
C ASP A 364 8.03 15.85 -19.33
N VAL A 365 8.84 15.38 -18.39
CA VAL A 365 10.02 14.55 -18.69
C VAL A 365 9.73 13.12 -18.30
N TRP A 366 9.69 12.24 -19.29
CA TRP A 366 9.58 10.80 -19.07
C TRP A 366 10.97 10.19 -18.98
N SER A 367 11.14 9.19 -18.12
CA SER A 367 12.38 8.41 -18.13
C SER A 367 12.16 6.97 -17.71
N TYR A 368 13.00 6.10 -18.23
CA TYR A 368 13.00 4.67 -17.95
C TYR A 368 14.43 4.14 -18.02
N ASN A 369 14.87 3.40 -17.00
CA ASN A 369 16.22 2.80 -16.93
C ASN A 369 17.35 3.82 -17.21
N GLY A 370 17.21 5.05 -16.69
CA GLY A 370 18.17 6.14 -16.88
C GLY A 370 18.07 6.89 -18.21
N THR A 371 17.36 6.35 -19.21
CA THR A 371 17.09 7.05 -20.48
C THR A 371 15.95 8.04 -20.30
N ARG A 372 16.13 9.28 -20.79
CA ARG A 372 15.10 10.33 -20.79
C ARG A 372 14.46 10.42 -22.16
N PHE A 373 13.15 10.59 -22.19
CA PHE A 373 12.32 10.80 -23.37
C PHE A 373 11.73 12.21 -23.31
N LYS A 374 11.64 12.87 -24.46
CA LYS A 374 11.20 14.26 -24.61
C LYS A 374 9.71 14.44 -24.37
N ASN A 375 8.92 13.41 -24.65
CA ASN A 375 7.47 13.41 -24.57
C ASN A 375 6.92 11.98 -24.49
N ILE A 376 5.59 11.86 -24.37
CA ILE A 376 4.93 10.55 -24.27
C ILE A 376 4.99 9.74 -25.57
N TYR A 377 4.98 10.39 -26.74
CA TYR A 377 5.04 9.72 -28.04
C TYR A 377 6.39 9.06 -28.27
N GLU A 378 7.50 9.74 -27.94
CA GLU A 378 8.84 9.15 -27.99
C GLU A 378 8.93 7.94 -27.04
N LEU A 379 8.31 8.01 -25.86
CA LEU A 379 8.26 6.88 -24.93
C LEU A 379 7.45 5.70 -25.49
N THR A 380 6.32 5.93 -26.18
CA THR A 380 5.44 4.84 -26.64
C THR A 380 5.82 4.29 -28.01
N ASP A 381 6.35 5.13 -28.90
CA ASP A 381 6.49 4.82 -30.33
C ASP A 381 7.96 4.59 -30.73
N GLU A 382 8.89 5.37 -30.16
CA GLU A 382 10.32 5.33 -30.51
C GLU A 382 11.15 4.55 -29.49
N ALA A 383 10.69 4.45 -28.24
CA ALA A 383 11.35 3.64 -27.25
C ALA A 383 11.25 2.16 -27.67
N ASN A 384 12.33 1.41 -27.49
CA ASN A 384 12.32 -0.06 -27.60
C ASN A 384 11.50 -0.74 -26.46
N LEU A 385 10.48 -0.06 -25.94
CA LEU A 385 9.56 -0.51 -24.92
C LEU A 385 8.28 -1.01 -25.59
N LYS A 386 8.08 -2.33 -25.59
CA LYS A 386 6.87 -2.94 -26.12
C LYS A 386 5.70 -2.77 -25.14
N PHE A 387 5.04 -1.62 -25.18
CA PHE A 387 3.76 -1.42 -24.50
C PHE A 387 2.62 -2.11 -25.26
N PRO A 388 1.61 -2.66 -24.57
CA PRO A 388 0.36 -3.03 -25.23
C PRO A 388 -0.29 -1.81 -25.88
N ASP A 389 -0.93 -1.96 -27.05
CA ASP A 389 -1.55 -0.83 -27.77
C ASP A 389 -2.55 -0.06 -26.89
N GLY A 390 -3.30 -0.76 -26.03
CA GLY A 390 -4.20 -0.14 -25.07
C GLY A 390 -3.49 0.79 -24.08
N TRP A 391 -2.28 0.44 -23.66
CA TRP A 391 -1.48 1.31 -22.79
C TRP A 391 -0.92 2.51 -23.54
N ALA A 392 -0.34 2.30 -24.71
CA ALA A 392 0.14 3.40 -25.55
C ALA A 392 -1.00 4.40 -25.83
N THR A 393 -2.17 3.88 -26.20
CA THR A 393 -3.39 4.69 -26.42
C THR A 393 -3.77 5.47 -25.17
N GLN A 394 -3.85 4.83 -23.99
CA GLN A 394 -4.23 5.56 -22.77
C GLN A 394 -3.18 6.60 -22.38
N LEU A 395 -1.90 6.26 -22.45
CA LEU A 395 -0.82 7.16 -22.07
C LEU A 395 -0.80 8.39 -22.98
N GLN A 396 -0.89 8.21 -24.30
CA GLN A 396 -1.00 9.33 -25.25
C GLN A 396 -2.28 10.14 -25.02
N LEU A 397 -3.40 9.46 -24.74
CA LEU A 397 -4.69 10.11 -24.47
C LEU A 397 -4.66 10.98 -23.21
N ASP A 398 -3.96 10.55 -22.16
CA ASP A 398 -3.92 11.24 -20.87
C ASP A 398 -2.74 12.20 -20.71
N PHE A 399 -1.62 11.96 -21.41
CA PHE A 399 -0.37 12.71 -21.29
C PHE A 399 0.09 13.34 -22.61
N GLY A 400 -0.73 13.30 -23.66
CA GLY A 400 -0.48 14.05 -24.90
C GLY A 400 -0.63 15.57 -24.73
N GLN A 401 -1.27 16.00 -23.65
CA GLN A 401 -1.36 17.39 -23.20
C GLN A 401 -1.16 17.46 -21.67
N ALA A 402 -0.99 18.67 -21.14
CA ALA A 402 -0.90 18.86 -19.69
C ALA A 402 -2.15 18.30 -19.00
N ARG A 403 -1.96 17.28 -18.15
CA ARG A 403 -3.05 16.52 -17.51
C ARG A 403 -4.02 17.38 -16.70
N ILE A 404 -3.55 18.52 -16.17
CA ILE A 404 -4.39 19.48 -15.45
C ILE A 404 -5.55 20.01 -16.30
N ILE A 405 -5.40 20.08 -17.63
CA ILE A 405 -6.47 20.52 -18.54
C ILE A 405 -7.67 19.59 -18.43
N ASP A 406 -7.42 18.27 -18.51
CA ASP A 406 -8.46 17.26 -18.37
C ASP A 406 -9.09 17.29 -16.98
N VAL A 407 -8.27 17.50 -15.93
CA VAL A 407 -8.74 17.58 -14.55
C VAL A 407 -9.66 18.79 -14.34
N VAL A 408 -9.27 19.97 -14.79
CA VAL A 408 -10.09 21.19 -14.65
C VAL A 408 -11.40 21.04 -15.44
N ASN A 409 -11.32 20.63 -16.71
CA ASN A 409 -12.49 20.58 -17.57
C ASN A 409 -13.45 19.42 -17.22
N SER A 410 -12.93 18.26 -16.81
CA SER A 410 -13.78 17.12 -16.39
C SER A 410 -14.39 17.32 -15.01
N ALA A 411 -13.81 18.19 -14.17
CA ALA A 411 -14.39 18.56 -12.88
C ALA A 411 -15.63 19.46 -13.03
N GLY A 412 -15.72 20.22 -14.12
CA GLY A 412 -16.81 21.15 -14.38
C GLY A 412 -17.02 22.13 -13.21
N SER A 413 -18.22 22.12 -12.63
CA SER A 413 -18.60 23.00 -11.53
C SER A 413 -17.83 22.76 -10.22
N SER A 414 -17.11 21.65 -10.08
CA SER A 414 -16.33 21.27 -8.89
C SER A 414 -14.84 21.59 -9.01
N SER A 415 -14.42 22.29 -10.06
CA SER A 415 -13.01 22.56 -10.35
C SER A 415 -12.34 23.45 -9.30
N LEU A 416 -13.07 24.36 -8.67
CA LEU A 416 -12.57 25.25 -7.62
C LEU A 416 -13.04 24.81 -6.23
N VAL A 417 -12.24 25.07 -5.19
CA VAL A 417 -12.55 24.80 -3.77
C VAL A 417 -13.79 25.59 -3.35
N SER A 418 -13.90 26.83 -3.81
CA SER A 418 -15.02 27.74 -3.53
C SER A 418 -16.39 27.19 -3.98
N ALA A 419 -16.41 26.19 -4.87
CA ALA A 419 -17.65 25.49 -5.22
C ALA A 419 -18.26 24.71 -4.05
N ALA A 420 -17.44 24.19 -3.13
CA ALA A 420 -17.90 23.41 -1.98
C ALA A 420 -18.61 24.26 -0.92
N THR A 421 -18.33 25.57 -0.89
CA THR A 421 -18.95 26.53 0.04
C THR A 421 -20.06 27.35 -0.62
N PHE A 422 -20.47 26.99 -1.84
CA PHE A 422 -21.54 27.66 -2.56
C PHE A 422 -22.91 27.22 -2.01
N VAL A 423 -23.53 28.05 -1.18
CA VAL A 423 -24.80 27.79 -0.50
C VAL A 423 -25.73 28.99 -0.70
N GLY A 424 -26.98 28.74 -1.12
CA GLY A 424 -27.97 29.82 -1.32
C GLY A 424 -27.53 30.85 -2.35
N ASP A 425 -26.94 30.38 -3.45
CA ASP A 425 -26.42 31.17 -4.57
C ASP A 425 -25.25 32.12 -4.22
N ARG A 426 -24.59 31.88 -3.08
CA ARG A 426 -23.49 32.68 -2.56
C ARG A 426 -22.36 31.77 -2.10
N PHE A 427 -21.13 32.26 -2.21
CA PHE A 427 -19.96 31.62 -1.59
C PHE A 427 -19.25 32.62 -0.68
N ASP A 428 -18.13 32.20 -0.11
CA ASP A 428 -17.31 33.04 0.74
C ASP A 428 -15.98 33.42 0.06
N ALA A 429 -15.95 34.61 -0.55
CA ALA A 429 -14.77 35.11 -1.24
C ALA A 429 -13.60 35.47 -0.30
N GLU A 430 -13.85 35.72 0.99
CA GLU A 430 -12.79 36.04 1.96
C GLU A 430 -11.84 34.84 2.17
N THR A 431 -12.39 33.62 2.18
CA THR A 431 -11.61 32.41 2.46
C THR A 431 -11.10 31.71 1.21
N ALA A 432 -11.56 32.13 0.03
CA ALA A 432 -11.15 31.59 -1.26
C ALA A 432 -9.86 32.25 -1.76
N SER A 433 -8.95 31.46 -2.33
CA SER A 433 -7.70 31.99 -2.90
C SER A 433 -7.19 31.14 -4.07
N ILE A 434 -6.49 31.79 -5.03
CA ILE A 434 -5.87 31.09 -6.17
C ILE A 434 -4.95 29.98 -5.67
N GLU A 435 -4.17 30.26 -4.63
CA GLU A 435 -3.22 29.30 -4.09
C GLU A 435 -3.91 28.01 -3.61
N LYS A 436 -5.00 28.12 -2.83
CA LYS A 436 -5.74 26.94 -2.36
C LYS A 436 -6.30 26.12 -3.52
N ASP A 437 -6.86 26.79 -4.52
CA ASP A 437 -7.38 26.13 -5.72
C ASP A 437 -6.28 25.42 -6.50
N MET A 438 -5.14 26.08 -6.71
CA MET A 438 -4.03 25.50 -7.47
C MET A 438 -3.38 24.33 -6.73
N ILE A 439 -3.22 24.40 -5.41
CA ILE A 439 -2.71 23.27 -4.62
C ILE A 439 -3.65 22.06 -4.78
N ARG A 440 -4.96 22.27 -4.66
CA ARG A 440 -5.95 21.19 -4.85
C ARG A 440 -5.91 20.63 -6.26
N LEU A 441 -5.89 21.49 -7.28
CA LEU A 441 -5.88 21.09 -8.69
C LEU A 441 -4.60 20.32 -9.07
N PHE A 442 -3.42 20.78 -8.66
CA PHE A 442 -2.17 20.07 -8.93
C PHE A 442 -2.06 18.77 -8.14
N THR A 443 -2.53 18.74 -6.89
CA THR A 443 -2.60 17.49 -6.10
C THR A 443 -3.55 16.50 -6.77
N ALA A 444 -4.73 16.93 -7.21
CA ALA A 444 -5.67 16.08 -7.95
C ALA A 444 -5.08 15.62 -9.29
N THR A 445 -4.28 16.45 -9.96
CA THR A 445 -3.57 16.11 -11.19
C THR A 445 -2.50 15.04 -10.96
N TRP A 446 -1.72 15.14 -9.89
CA TRP A 446 -0.80 14.09 -9.47
C TRP A 446 -1.54 12.78 -9.17
N ILE A 447 -2.62 12.81 -8.36
CA ILE A 447 -3.43 11.63 -8.03
C ILE A 447 -4.04 11.01 -9.31
N SER A 448 -4.56 11.85 -10.21
CA SER A 448 -5.12 11.40 -11.49
C SER A 448 -4.06 10.71 -12.37
N SER A 449 -2.82 11.21 -12.34
CA SER A 449 -1.69 10.65 -13.10
C SER A 449 -1.19 9.34 -12.48
N ALA A 450 -1.07 9.28 -11.16
CA ALA A 450 -0.75 8.05 -10.42
C ALA A 450 -1.83 6.97 -10.61
N HIS A 451 -3.09 7.35 -10.78
CA HIS A 451 -4.20 6.40 -10.95
C HIS A 451 -4.65 6.20 -12.40
N THR A 452 -3.87 6.61 -13.40
CA THR A 452 -4.21 6.43 -14.83
C THR A 452 -4.61 4.98 -15.15
N PHE A 453 -3.81 3.99 -14.74
CA PHE A 453 -4.11 2.57 -14.99
C PHE A 453 -5.26 2.04 -14.13
N ARG A 454 -5.35 2.44 -12.86
CA ARG A 454 -6.49 2.10 -11.99
C ARG A 454 -7.81 2.56 -12.60
N ASN A 455 -7.83 3.74 -13.22
CA ASN A 455 -9.03 4.31 -13.80
C ASN A 455 -9.55 3.48 -14.99
N MET A 456 -8.69 2.76 -15.71
CA MET A 456 -9.11 1.84 -16.77
C MET A 456 -10.04 0.71 -16.28
N LEU A 457 -10.02 0.39 -14.98
CA LEU A 457 -10.89 -0.63 -14.38
C LEU A 457 -12.22 -0.08 -13.85
N MET A 458 -12.37 1.24 -13.85
CA MET A 458 -13.52 1.95 -13.27
C MET A 458 -14.40 2.59 -14.35
N VAL A 459 -14.09 2.33 -15.63
CA VAL A 459 -14.82 2.82 -16.79
C VAL A 459 -15.72 1.69 -17.30
N SER A 460 -17.00 2.00 -17.54
CA SER A 460 -17.94 1.05 -18.13
C SER A 460 -17.96 1.13 -19.66
N ASP A 461 -18.33 0.03 -20.30
CA ASP A 461 -18.49 -0.08 -21.75
C ASP A 461 -19.82 0.51 -22.28
N GLN A 462 -20.64 1.07 -21.39
CA GLN A 462 -22.00 1.56 -21.69
C GLN A 462 -22.05 2.75 -22.66
N GLN A 463 -20.93 3.42 -22.91
CA GLN A 463 -20.90 4.62 -23.77
C GLN A 463 -20.74 4.32 -25.27
N ASN A 464 -20.77 3.04 -25.69
CA ASN A 464 -20.56 2.62 -27.08
C ASN A 464 -19.25 3.14 -27.71
N ILE A 465 -18.23 3.45 -26.88
CA ILE A 465 -16.89 3.81 -27.37
C ILE A 465 -16.08 2.51 -27.53
N PRO A 466 -15.34 2.33 -28.64
CA PRO A 466 -14.48 1.16 -28.82
C PRO A 466 -13.40 1.06 -27.74
N ASN A 467 -13.17 -0.16 -27.24
CA ASN A 467 -12.16 -0.43 -26.22
C ASN A 467 -10.81 -0.81 -26.86
N ALA A 468 -9.80 0.06 -26.73
CA ALA A 468 -8.45 -0.16 -27.21
C ALA A 468 -7.69 -1.27 -26.45
N ALA A 469 -8.16 -1.68 -25.26
CA ALA A 469 -7.58 -2.79 -24.50
C ALA A 469 -7.93 -4.17 -25.09
N ARG A 470 -8.80 -4.22 -26.10
CA ARG A 470 -9.18 -5.45 -26.80
C ARG A 470 -8.53 -5.52 -28.18
N ASN A 471 -8.20 -6.73 -28.61
CA ASN A 471 -7.73 -7.01 -29.96
C ASN A 471 -8.90 -7.11 -30.95
N GLY A 472 -8.61 -7.30 -32.25
CA GLY A 472 -9.64 -7.43 -33.29
C GLY A 472 -10.62 -8.60 -33.09
N ALA A 473 -10.28 -9.59 -32.25
CA ALA A 473 -11.15 -10.70 -31.89
C ALA A 473 -11.97 -10.46 -30.61
N GLY A 474 -11.92 -9.25 -30.04
CA GLY A 474 -12.63 -8.89 -28.81
C GLY A 474 -12.00 -9.45 -27.53
N LYS A 475 -10.86 -10.14 -27.61
CA LYS A 475 -10.12 -10.64 -26.43
C LYS A 475 -9.22 -9.54 -25.86
N PRO A 476 -8.92 -9.53 -24.55
CA PRO A 476 -7.94 -8.62 -23.98
C PRO A 476 -6.58 -8.76 -24.67
N GLN A 477 -5.88 -7.63 -24.84
CA GLN A 477 -4.52 -7.63 -25.34
C GLN A 477 -3.54 -8.21 -24.31
N ASP A 478 -2.49 -8.86 -24.80
CA ASP A 478 -1.46 -9.43 -23.94
C ASP A 478 -0.74 -8.32 -23.17
N GLY A 479 -0.70 -8.47 -21.84
CA GLY A 479 -0.01 -7.57 -20.94
C GLY A 479 -0.78 -6.30 -20.57
N VAL A 480 -2.02 -6.13 -21.03
CA VAL A 480 -2.85 -4.97 -20.69
C VAL A 480 -3.19 -4.91 -19.19
N ASP A 481 -3.07 -6.04 -18.48
CA ASP A 481 -3.26 -6.21 -17.03
C ASP A 481 -1.96 -6.12 -16.20
N LEU A 482 -0.83 -5.73 -16.79
CA LEU A 482 0.48 -5.65 -16.11
C LEU A 482 0.61 -4.48 -15.13
N PHE A 483 -0.47 -4.12 -14.46
CA PHE A 483 -0.52 -3.18 -13.35
C PHE A 483 -1.29 -3.79 -12.16
N VAL A 484 -1.12 -3.22 -10.99
CA VAL A 484 -1.78 -3.61 -9.75
C VAL A 484 -2.61 -2.46 -9.22
N VAL A 485 -3.67 -2.80 -8.48
CA VAL A 485 -4.55 -1.82 -7.87
C VAL A 485 -4.69 -2.09 -6.38
N SER A 486 -4.64 -1.01 -5.60
CA SER A 486 -4.87 -1.03 -4.16
C SER A 486 -6.37 -1.11 -3.84
N THR A 487 -6.78 -2.12 -3.06
CA THR A 487 -8.16 -2.31 -2.60
C THR A 487 -8.19 -3.04 -1.25
N PRO A 488 -9.03 -2.60 -0.29
CA PRO A 488 -9.16 -3.26 1.01
C PRO A 488 -9.75 -4.68 0.92
N GLN A 489 -10.31 -5.06 -0.23
CA GLN A 489 -11.00 -6.33 -0.43
C GLN A 489 -10.05 -7.52 -0.64
N VAL A 490 -8.76 -7.25 -0.85
CA VAL A 490 -7.72 -8.27 -1.06
C VAL A 490 -6.60 -8.18 -0.04
N ALA A 491 -5.94 -9.31 0.17
CA ALA A 491 -4.67 -9.40 0.86
C ALA A 491 -3.62 -9.92 -0.13
N THR A 492 -2.51 -9.20 -0.24
CA THR A 492 -1.35 -9.61 -1.03
C THR A 492 -0.43 -10.46 -0.16
N LEU A 493 -0.22 -11.71 -0.52
CA LEU A 493 0.66 -12.62 0.21
C LEU A 493 2.04 -12.68 -0.46
N ARG A 494 3.10 -12.56 0.33
CA ARG A 494 4.48 -12.75 -0.17
C ARG A 494 4.73 -14.22 -0.48
N LEU A 495 5.11 -14.52 -1.73
CA LEU A 495 5.34 -15.91 -2.12
C LEU A 495 6.56 -16.52 -1.40
N SER A 496 7.58 -15.71 -1.11
CA SER A 496 8.77 -16.16 -0.37
C SER A 496 8.40 -16.74 1.00
N VAL A 497 7.55 -16.06 1.76
CA VAL A 497 7.07 -16.53 3.07
C VAL A 497 6.14 -17.73 2.92
N LEU A 498 5.23 -17.68 1.94
CA LEU A 498 4.28 -18.76 1.63
C LEU A 498 4.98 -20.09 1.29
N VAL A 499 6.15 -20.05 0.65
CA VAL A 499 6.89 -21.28 0.29
C VAL A 499 7.90 -21.67 1.37
N THR A 500 8.62 -20.69 1.95
CA THR A 500 9.74 -20.99 2.85
C THR A 500 9.29 -21.67 4.14
N ILE A 501 8.18 -21.24 4.76
CA ILE A 501 7.75 -21.80 6.06
C ILE A 501 7.34 -23.28 5.94
N PRO A 502 6.46 -23.69 5.02
CA PRO A 502 6.13 -25.11 4.85
C PRO A 502 7.34 -25.97 4.52
N VAL A 503 8.25 -25.48 3.66
CA VAL A 503 9.47 -26.20 3.28
C VAL A 503 10.39 -26.40 4.49
N LEU A 504 10.64 -25.35 5.28
CA LEU A 504 11.43 -25.46 6.51
C LEU A 504 10.80 -26.44 7.50
N LEU A 505 9.47 -26.42 7.64
CA LEU A 505 8.76 -27.35 8.52
C LEU A 505 8.96 -28.80 8.08
N VAL A 506 8.80 -29.10 6.78
CA VAL A 506 9.04 -30.44 6.23
C VAL A 506 10.49 -30.87 6.44
N ILE A 507 11.46 -29.99 6.18
CA ILE A 507 12.88 -30.28 6.42
C ILE A 507 13.14 -30.57 7.90
N SER A 508 12.58 -29.79 8.83
CA SER A 508 12.72 -30.01 10.27
C SER A 508 12.11 -31.34 10.71
N ILE A 509 10.94 -31.72 10.15
CA ILE A 509 10.32 -33.02 10.42
C ILE A 509 11.19 -34.17 9.91
N LEU A 510 11.67 -34.09 8.66
CA LEU A 510 12.55 -35.10 8.08
C LEU A 510 13.84 -35.26 8.89
N PHE A 511 14.45 -34.14 9.30
CA PHE A 511 15.64 -34.15 10.13
C PHE A 511 15.39 -34.84 11.48
N MET A 512 14.26 -34.56 12.13
CA MET A 512 13.86 -35.21 13.39
C MET A 512 13.59 -36.72 13.23
N LEU A 513 13.15 -37.18 12.06
CA LEU A 513 12.97 -38.61 11.76
C LEU A 513 14.31 -39.32 11.47
N VAL A 514 15.23 -38.65 10.80
CA VAL A 514 16.52 -39.22 10.38
C VAL A 514 17.53 -39.30 11.53
N VAL A 515 17.59 -38.30 12.41
CA VAL A 515 18.57 -38.28 13.53
C VAL A 515 18.49 -39.52 14.44
N PRO A 516 17.31 -39.99 14.87
CA PRO A 516 17.18 -41.23 15.64
C PRO A 516 17.70 -42.46 14.88
N ILE A 517 17.41 -42.56 13.57
CA ILE A 517 17.81 -43.68 12.72
C ILE A 517 19.34 -43.72 12.58
N LEU A 518 19.97 -42.59 12.26
CA LEU A 518 21.43 -42.49 12.14
C LEU A 518 22.13 -42.76 13.47
N ARG A 519 21.58 -42.27 14.59
CA ARG A 519 22.13 -42.54 15.93
C ARG A 519 22.00 -43.99 16.36
N HIS A 520 21.00 -44.72 15.86
CA HIS A 520 20.84 -46.15 16.14
C HIS A 520 21.95 -46.99 15.47
N SER A 521 22.51 -46.53 14.35
CA SER A 521 23.49 -47.28 13.55
C SER A 521 24.88 -47.37 14.20
N ASP A 522 25.36 -46.32 14.89
CA ASP A 522 26.79 -46.25 15.28
C ASP A 522 27.08 -46.50 16.78
N ARG A 523 26.15 -46.26 17.71
CA ARG A 523 26.39 -46.39 19.19
C ARG A 523 25.14 -46.75 20.03
N GLY A 524 24.18 -47.48 19.46
CA GLY A 524 22.78 -47.55 19.89
C GLY A 524 22.47 -47.99 21.35
N LYS A 525 23.21 -48.91 21.96
CA LYS A 525 22.80 -49.46 23.28
C LYS A 525 22.95 -48.49 24.47
N SER A 526 24.07 -47.76 24.55
CA SER A 526 24.34 -46.90 25.73
C SER A 526 23.45 -45.66 25.81
N TRP A 527 22.98 -45.15 24.66
CA TRP A 527 22.21 -43.92 24.61
C TRP A 527 20.72 -44.16 24.87
N HIS A 528 20.19 -45.27 24.35
CA HIS A 528 18.79 -45.67 24.57
C HIS A 528 18.50 -45.95 26.05
N GLU A 529 19.41 -46.66 26.74
CA GLU A 529 19.31 -46.90 28.19
C GLU A 529 19.29 -45.59 28.99
N LYS A 530 20.15 -44.61 28.64
CA LYS A 530 20.19 -43.30 29.30
C LYS A 530 18.92 -42.49 29.05
N MET A 531 18.31 -42.63 27.88
CA MET A 531 17.11 -41.91 27.50
C MET A 531 15.88 -42.45 28.24
N GLN A 532 15.72 -43.77 28.32
CA GLN A 532 14.68 -44.39 29.15
C GLN A 532 14.86 -44.07 30.65
N LEU A 533 16.10 -44.02 31.14
CA LEU A 533 16.41 -43.59 32.52
C LEU A 533 16.03 -42.13 32.77
N ALA A 534 16.27 -41.25 31.81
CA ALA A 534 15.89 -39.83 31.92
C ALA A 534 14.38 -39.66 31.91
N GLU A 535 13.66 -40.38 31.04
CA GLU A 535 12.20 -40.31 30.95
C GLU A 535 11.52 -40.87 32.22
N GLY A 536 12.01 -42.00 32.74
CA GLY A 536 11.58 -42.55 34.02
C GLY A 536 11.87 -41.62 35.20
N ALA A 537 13.07 -41.01 35.25
CA ALA A 537 13.42 -40.04 36.28
C ALA A 537 12.56 -38.77 36.23
N TYR A 538 12.14 -38.33 35.05
CA TYR A 538 11.26 -37.18 34.87
C TYR A 538 9.83 -37.45 35.34
N LEU A 539 9.24 -38.57 34.91
CA LEU A 539 7.91 -38.97 35.36
C LEU A 539 7.88 -39.11 36.88
N PHE A 540 8.92 -39.74 37.45
CA PHE A 540 9.06 -39.91 38.88
C PHE A 540 9.20 -38.56 39.63
N ALA A 541 10.01 -37.63 39.12
CA ALA A 541 10.18 -36.29 39.68
C ALA A 541 8.91 -35.41 39.58
N ARG A 542 8.07 -35.65 38.58
CA ARG A 542 6.79 -34.94 38.40
C ARG A 542 5.72 -35.43 39.38
N THR A 543 5.74 -36.71 39.75
CA THR A 543 4.71 -37.34 40.60
C THR A 543 4.95 -37.29 42.11
N GLN A 544 6.18 -36.99 42.57
CA GLN A 544 6.51 -37.02 44.00
C GLN A 544 6.93 -35.66 44.57
N ASP A 545 6.64 -35.48 45.85
CA ASP A 545 7.04 -34.34 46.67
C ASP A 545 8.57 -34.36 46.92
N PRO A 546 9.35 -33.39 46.42
CA PRO A 546 10.80 -33.35 46.58
C PRO A 546 11.25 -33.16 48.05
N ALA A 547 10.36 -32.77 48.97
CA ALA A 547 10.65 -32.79 50.41
C ALA A 547 11.01 -34.22 50.90
N ALA A 548 10.48 -35.26 50.25
CA ALA A 548 10.85 -36.65 50.51
C ALA A 548 12.31 -37.00 50.11
N PHE A 549 13.01 -36.10 49.39
CA PHE A 549 14.32 -36.33 48.78
C PHE A 549 15.48 -35.56 49.44
N GLY A 550 15.29 -34.97 50.63
CA GLY A 550 16.34 -34.23 51.35
C GLY A 550 17.64 -35.02 51.63
N GLY A 551 17.62 -36.35 51.51
CA GLY A 551 18.81 -37.18 51.57
C GLY A 551 19.35 -37.56 50.18
N THR A 552 20.48 -36.97 49.76
CA THR A 552 21.25 -37.38 48.57
C THR A 552 21.53 -38.89 48.52
N ARG A 553 21.65 -39.54 49.69
CA ARG A 553 21.77 -41.01 49.85
C ARG A 553 20.52 -41.79 49.50
N ARG A 554 19.31 -41.27 49.72
CA ARG A 554 18.04 -41.96 49.43
C ARG A 554 17.77 -41.99 47.93
N MET A 555 18.00 -40.87 47.24
CA MET A 555 17.83 -40.80 45.79
C MET A 555 18.86 -41.64 45.03
N GLY A 556 20.12 -41.66 45.49
CA GLY A 556 21.12 -42.59 44.97
C GLY A 556 20.72 -44.07 45.14
N ARG A 557 19.96 -44.38 46.20
CA ARG A 557 19.41 -45.72 46.46
C ARG A 557 18.25 -46.05 45.52
N VAL A 558 17.31 -45.12 45.31
CA VAL A 558 16.17 -45.30 44.38
C VAL A 558 16.63 -45.39 42.92
N VAL A 559 17.54 -44.51 42.49
CA VAL A 559 18.14 -44.59 41.15
C VAL A 559 18.95 -45.88 41.02
N GLY A 560 19.67 -46.29 42.07
CA GLY A 560 20.38 -47.56 42.12
C GLY A 560 19.45 -48.78 42.04
N GLU A 561 18.27 -48.73 42.64
CA GLU A 561 17.24 -49.77 42.56
C GLU A 561 16.57 -49.82 41.18
N CYS A 562 16.23 -48.68 40.58
CA CYS A 562 15.76 -48.63 39.19
C CYS A 562 16.81 -49.18 38.21
N VAL A 563 18.10 -48.84 38.41
CA VAL A 563 19.20 -49.39 37.60
C VAL A 563 19.40 -50.89 37.81
N ARG A 564 19.12 -51.42 39.01
CA ARG A 564 19.13 -52.87 39.27
C ARG A 564 17.95 -53.59 38.63
N LEU A 565 16.76 -53.01 38.66
CA LEU A 565 15.54 -53.57 38.05
C LEU A 565 15.61 -53.60 36.51
N LEU A 566 16.36 -52.69 35.90
CA LEU A 566 16.54 -52.62 34.44
C LEU A 566 17.71 -53.48 33.91
N LYS A 567 18.59 -54.01 34.77
CA LYS A 567 19.62 -54.95 34.34
C LYS A 567 19.01 -56.36 34.27
N PRO A 568 18.89 -56.99 33.09
CA PRO A 568 18.47 -58.38 33.02
C PRO A 568 19.47 -59.23 33.81
N ASN A 569 18.96 -60.02 34.74
CA ASN A 569 19.76 -60.83 35.64
C ASN A 569 20.49 -61.88 34.79
N PRO A 570 21.84 -61.87 34.69
CA PRO A 570 22.58 -62.78 33.80
C PRO A 570 22.58 -64.25 34.25
N GLY A 571 21.68 -64.64 35.16
CA GLY A 571 21.60 -65.98 35.75
C GLY A 571 20.20 -66.61 35.79
N GLN A 572 19.17 -65.97 35.23
CA GLN A 572 17.87 -66.64 35.03
C GLN A 572 17.78 -67.13 33.58
N GLY A 573 18.23 -68.36 33.37
CA GLY A 573 17.96 -69.12 32.16
C GLY A 573 16.45 -69.23 31.92
N ALA A 574 16.08 -69.26 30.65
CA ALA A 574 14.73 -69.51 30.18
C ALA A 574 14.16 -70.78 30.83
N ALA A 575 13.31 -70.61 31.85
CA ALA A 575 12.43 -71.66 32.31
C ALA A 575 11.32 -71.83 31.26
N GLY A 576 11.20 -73.06 30.76
CA GLY A 576 10.36 -73.43 29.63
C GLY A 576 8.90 -73.02 29.77
N LEU A 577 8.34 -72.56 28.65
CA LEU A 577 6.91 -72.56 28.38
C LEU A 577 6.39 -74.01 28.44
N PRO A 578 5.32 -74.31 29.20
CA PRO A 578 4.65 -75.60 29.07
C PRO A 578 3.91 -75.66 27.74
N ASN A 579 4.20 -76.72 27.00
CA ASN A 579 3.48 -77.18 25.83
C ASN A 579 2.05 -77.57 26.25
N HIS A 580 1.05 -76.85 25.75
CA HIS A 580 -0.32 -77.34 25.67
C HIS A 580 -0.82 -77.14 24.24
N GLY A 581 -0.86 -78.23 23.48
CA GLY A 581 -1.92 -78.52 22.51
C GLY A 581 -2.71 -79.74 23.03
N PRO A 582 -3.88 -80.08 22.47
CA PRO A 582 -4.50 -79.59 21.24
C PRO A 582 -5.51 -78.46 21.43
#